data_AF-A0A2V5HR60-F1
#
_entry.id   AF-A0A2V5HR60-F1
#
_cell.length_a   1.000
_cell.length_b   1.000
_cell.length_c   1.000
_cell.angle_alpha   90.00
_cell.angle_beta   90.00
_cell.angle_gamma   90.00
#
_symmetry.space_group_name_H-M   'P 1'
#
loop_
_entity.id
_entity.type
_entity.pdbx_description
1 polymer ?
#
loop_
_entity_poly.entity_id
_entity_poly.type
_entity_poly.pdbx_seq_one_letter_code
_entity_poly.pdbx_strand_id
1 'polypeptide(L)'
;MSIRTLSDTDFEDSTLKRARTDPTAHRVCYDWMIVQGNCHYARDRAAFTSYRPVTTVRLQTNIFNPMEELEVAGVGTVELPVARSLAPSNPFANHDHPNTHTLVLENVLHIPEAVCNGFNPLLYGSSMSCTAERWTGADRAGTPLWVATPFAGGSRLVLAGAAAQLQHQQGVSELIAGRYYTLSLYISPAEKAELMG
;
A
#
# COMPACT_ATOMS: atom_id res chain seq x y z
N MET A 1 -20.78 -52.65 20.03
CA MET A 1 -20.19 -51.33 19.73
C MET A 1 -18.86 -51.57 19.05
N SER A 2 -18.70 -51.15 17.80
CA SER A 2 -17.44 -51.29 17.06
C SER A 2 -17.09 -49.93 16.47
N ILE A 3 -15.91 -49.44 16.83
CA ILE A 3 -15.35 -48.14 16.47
C ILE A 3 -14.83 -48.26 15.04
N ARG A 4 -15.31 -47.42 14.12
CA ARG A 4 -14.76 -47.31 12.76
C ARG A 4 -13.58 -46.32 12.79
N THR A 5 -12.40 -46.80 12.45
CA THR A 5 -11.21 -45.99 12.17
C THR A 5 -11.39 -45.31 10.81
N LEU A 6 -11.28 -43.98 10.76
CA LEU A 6 -11.28 -43.21 9.51
C LEU A 6 -10.04 -43.56 8.69
N SER A 7 -10.22 -43.74 7.38
CA SER A 7 -9.13 -44.02 6.45
C SER A 7 -8.78 -42.75 5.67
N ASP A 8 -7.53 -42.62 5.23
CA ASP A 8 -6.98 -41.46 4.49
C ASP A 8 -7.67 -41.13 3.16
N THR A 9 -8.73 -41.86 2.79
CA THR A 9 -9.50 -41.63 1.55
C THR A 9 -10.77 -40.80 1.75
N ASP A 10 -11.11 -40.42 2.99
CA ASP A 10 -12.31 -39.61 3.28
C ASP A 10 -12.08 -38.08 3.10
N PHE A 11 -10.91 -37.65 2.61
CA PHE A 11 -10.54 -36.22 2.48
C PHE A 11 -10.58 -35.63 1.06
N GLU A 12 -11.12 -36.33 0.06
CA GLU A 12 -11.23 -35.76 -1.29
C GLU A 12 -12.65 -35.30 -1.65
N ASP A 13 -13.12 -34.25 -0.96
CA ASP A 13 -14.15 -33.36 -1.53
C ASP A 13 -13.48 -32.44 -2.57
N SER A 14 -13.60 -32.86 -3.82
CA SER A 14 -12.93 -32.31 -5.01
C SER A 14 -13.60 -31.07 -5.60
N THR A 15 -14.39 -30.31 -4.82
CA THR A 15 -15.06 -29.10 -5.32
C THR A 15 -14.34 -27.78 -5.03
N LEU A 16 -13.24 -27.79 -4.28
CA LEU A 16 -12.30 -26.66 -4.22
C LEU A 16 -11.19 -26.83 -5.26
N LYS A 17 -11.55 -26.72 -6.55
CA LYS A 17 -10.55 -26.38 -7.58
C LYS A 17 -10.06 -24.96 -7.28
N ARG A 18 -9.09 -24.88 -6.37
CA ARG A 18 -8.20 -23.75 -6.17
C ARG A 18 -7.63 -23.47 -7.55
N ALA A 19 -8.13 -22.43 -8.19
CA ALA A 19 -7.52 -21.90 -9.40
C ALA A 19 -6.04 -21.70 -9.05
N ARG A 20 -5.17 -22.52 -9.64
CA ARG A 20 -3.72 -22.32 -9.54
C ARG A 20 -3.45 -21.04 -10.31
N THR A 21 -3.55 -19.91 -9.63
CA THR A 21 -2.97 -18.66 -10.10
C THR A 21 -1.48 -18.91 -10.26
N ASP A 22 -0.99 -18.68 -11.46
CA ASP A 22 0.42 -18.76 -11.81
C ASP A 22 1.26 -17.96 -10.78
N PRO A 23 2.18 -18.59 -10.03
CA PRO A 23 3.04 -17.91 -9.07
C PRO A 23 3.95 -16.84 -9.70
N THR A 24 4.06 -16.81 -11.03
CA THR A 24 4.96 -15.91 -11.77
C THR A 24 4.29 -14.62 -12.28
N ALA A 25 2.97 -14.50 -12.16
CA ALA A 25 2.29 -13.23 -12.43
C ALA A 25 2.38 -12.33 -11.19
N HIS A 26 3.56 -11.76 -10.93
CA HIS A 26 3.74 -10.70 -9.93
C HIS A 26 2.85 -9.51 -10.33
N ARG A 27 1.62 -9.49 -9.83
CA ARG A 27 0.68 -8.38 -10.03
C ARG A 27 1.19 -7.18 -9.24
N VAL A 28 1.21 -6.02 -9.86
CA VAL A 28 1.60 -4.76 -9.22
C VAL A 28 0.71 -4.51 -7.99
N CYS A 29 1.32 -4.07 -6.89
CA CYS A 29 0.61 -3.71 -5.68
C CYS A 29 -0.03 -2.34 -5.85
N TYR A 30 -1.34 -2.27 -5.68
CA TYR A 30 -2.11 -1.02 -5.70
C TYR A 30 -2.59 -0.60 -4.30
N ASP A 31 -2.19 -1.31 -3.25
CA ASP A 31 -2.60 -1.01 -1.87
C ASP A 31 -1.59 -0.09 -1.21
N TRP A 32 -1.97 1.18 -1.15
CA TRP A 32 -1.23 2.21 -0.43
C TRP A 32 -1.82 2.38 0.96
N MET A 33 -1.16 1.78 1.96
CA MET A 33 -1.57 1.86 3.35
C MET A 33 -1.12 3.17 3.97
N ILE A 34 -1.95 3.75 4.84
CA ILE A 34 -1.53 4.85 5.70
C ILE A 34 -0.55 4.31 6.72
N VAL A 35 0.68 4.80 6.70
CA VAL A 35 1.76 4.40 7.60
C VAL A 35 2.29 5.60 8.39
N GLN A 36 2.99 5.31 9.49
CA GLN A 36 3.83 6.29 10.18
C GLN A 36 5.28 6.10 9.71
N GLY A 37 6.23 6.77 10.37
CA GLY A 37 7.64 6.70 10.00
C GLY A 37 8.16 8.01 9.43
N ASN A 38 9.24 7.90 8.66
CA ASN A 38 9.89 9.02 8.00
C ASN A 38 10.24 8.76 6.52
N CYS A 39 9.58 7.78 5.90
CA CYS A 39 9.66 7.52 4.46
C CYS A 39 8.30 7.13 3.86
N HIS A 40 8.22 7.21 2.53
CA HIS A 40 7.27 6.48 1.71
C HIS A 40 7.97 5.24 1.14
N TYR A 41 7.23 4.18 0.87
CA TYR A 41 7.80 3.02 0.18
C TYR A 41 6.80 2.36 -0.77
N ALA A 42 7.32 1.74 -1.83
CA ALA A 42 6.54 0.96 -2.78
C ALA A 42 7.21 -0.39 -3.02
N ARG A 43 6.39 -1.43 -3.17
CA ARG A 43 6.86 -2.80 -3.42
C ARG A 43 7.41 -2.97 -4.83
N ASP A 44 6.68 -2.45 -5.81
CA ASP A 44 6.91 -2.76 -7.21
C ASP A 44 7.55 -1.58 -7.95
N ARG A 45 8.63 -1.84 -8.68
CA ARG A 45 9.30 -0.87 -9.56
C ARG A 45 8.34 -0.17 -10.54
N ALA A 46 7.27 -0.85 -10.95
CA ALA A 46 6.27 -0.34 -11.88
C ALA A 46 5.47 0.87 -11.34
N ALA A 47 5.49 1.13 -10.02
CA ALA A 47 4.81 2.28 -9.42
C ALA A 47 5.51 3.62 -9.70
N PHE A 48 6.79 3.58 -10.09
CA PHE A 48 7.66 4.75 -10.13
C PHE A 48 7.67 5.45 -11.50
N THR A 49 7.40 6.76 -11.52
CA THR A 49 7.50 7.63 -12.70
C THR A 49 8.94 8.10 -12.94
N SER A 50 9.71 8.29 -11.87
CA SER A 50 11.16 8.50 -11.90
C SER A 50 11.84 7.46 -11.02
N TYR A 51 13.06 7.06 -11.33
CA TYR A 51 13.74 6.02 -10.56
C TYR A 51 15.25 6.08 -10.67
N ARG A 52 15.90 6.00 -9.52
CA ARG A 52 17.33 5.82 -9.36
C ARG A 52 17.58 4.49 -8.64
N PRO A 53 18.27 3.52 -9.27
CA PRO A 53 18.68 2.31 -8.58
C PRO A 53 19.60 2.61 -7.39
N VAL A 54 19.50 1.79 -6.35
CA VAL A 54 20.40 1.77 -5.20
C VAL A 54 20.88 0.33 -5.05
N THR A 55 22.19 0.13 -4.97
CA THR A 55 22.79 -1.21 -4.98
C THR A 55 23.53 -1.58 -3.70
N THR A 56 23.74 -0.62 -2.80
CA THR A 56 24.60 -0.79 -1.62
C THR A 56 23.87 -0.61 -0.29
N VAL A 57 22.69 0.01 -0.28
CA VAL A 57 22.01 0.34 0.96
C VAL A 57 21.12 -0.80 1.41
N ARG A 58 21.35 -1.24 2.65
CA ARG A 58 20.46 -2.11 3.40
C ARG A 58 20.12 -1.45 4.72
N LEU A 59 18.84 -1.44 5.06
CA LEU A 59 18.38 -0.85 6.31
C LEU A 59 18.56 -1.85 7.44
N GLN A 60 19.02 -1.36 8.58
CA GLN A 60 19.22 -2.20 9.77
C GLN A 60 17.90 -2.69 10.36
N THR A 61 16.82 -1.94 10.13
CA THR A 61 15.48 -2.30 10.61
C THR A 61 14.66 -2.89 9.48
N ASN A 62 14.41 -4.20 9.53
CA ASN A 62 13.49 -4.87 8.63
C ASN A 62 12.17 -5.17 9.35
N ILE A 63 11.13 -4.42 8.99
CA ILE A 63 9.77 -4.57 9.55
C ILE A 63 8.99 -5.74 8.95
N PHE A 64 9.48 -6.34 7.86
CA PHE A 64 8.85 -7.46 7.16
C PHE A 64 9.48 -8.80 7.56
N ASN A 65 10.79 -8.80 7.82
CA ASN A 65 11.54 -9.93 8.35
C ASN A 65 12.62 -9.46 9.35
N PRO A 66 12.32 -9.42 10.67
CA PRO A 66 13.26 -8.88 11.68
C PRO A 66 14.60 -9.60 11.81
N MET A 67 14.77 -10.76 11.15
CA MET A 67 16.00 -11.55 11.20
C MET A 67 17.03 -11.14 10.13
N GLU A 68 16.64 -10.28 9.20
CA GLU A 68 17.46 -9.88 8.04
C GLU A 68 17.53 -8.37 7.93
N GLU A 69 18.52 -7.86 7.20
CA GLU A 69 18.54 -6.46 6.79
C GLU A 69 17.51 -6.25 5.67
N LEU A 70 16.96 -5.04 5.53
CA LEU A 70 15.96 -4.75 4.50
C LEU A 70 16.61 -4.12 3.28
N GLU A 71 16.46 -4.74 2.11
CA GLU A 71 16.95 -4.20 0.85
C GLU A 71 16.14 -2.98 0.38
N VAL A 72 16.84 -1.92 -0.02
CA VAL A 72 16.27 -0.80 -0.78
C VAL A 72 16.87 -0.83 -2.18
N ALA A 73 16.09 -1.32 -3.15
CA ALA A 73 16.54 -1.52 -4.54
C ALA A 73 16.61 -0.20 -5.34
N GLY A 74 16.01 0.87 -4.84
CA GLY A 74 16.06 2.18 -5.47
C GLY A 74 15.20 3.23 -4.79
N VAL A 75 15.27 4.45 -5.32
CA VAL A 75 14.52 5.61 -4.84
C VAL A 75 13.94 6.35 -6.05
N GLY A 76 12.74 6.91 -5.91
CA GLY A 76 12.15 7.67 -7.00
C GLY A 76 10.86 8.40 -6.65
N THR A 77 10.17 8.84 -7.70
CA THR A 77 8.88 9.53 -7.60
C THR A 77 7.74 8.59 -7.97
N VAL A 78 6.64 8.69 -7.23
CA VAL A 78 5.37 8.01 -7.54
C VAL A 78 4.29 9.07 -7.71
N GLU A 79 3.52 8.96 -8.79
CA GLU A 79 2.31 9.75 -9.00
C GLU A 79 1.08 8.88 -8.74
N LEU A 80 0.33 9.20 -7.69
CA LEU A 80 -0.78 8.39 -7.23
C LEU A 80 -2.12 9.11 -7.44
N PRO A 81 -2.93 8.70 -8.44
CA PRO A 81 -4.28 9.21 -8.58
C PRO A 81 -5.17 8.67 -7.46
N VAL A 82 -5.74 9.55 -6.66
CA VAL A 82 -6.60 9.25 -5.49
C VAL A 82 -7.93 9.98 -5.56
N ALA A 83 -8.93 9.45 -4.86
CA ALA A 83 -10.15 10.18 -4.57
C ALA A 83 -9.90 11.24 -3.49
N ARG A 84 -10.47 12.44 -3.66
CA ARG A 84 -10.41 13.51 -2.64
C ARG A 84 -11.35 13.25 -1.48
N SER A 85 -12.50 12.63 -1.76
CA SER A 85 -13.56 12.33 -0.81
C SER A 85 -14.37 11.12 -1.26
N LEU A 86 -15.08 10.49 -0.32
CA LEU A 86 -16.07 9.44 -0.61
C LEU A 86 -17.43 10.02 -1.02
N ALA A 87 -17.62 11.34 -0.90
CA ALA A 87 -18.87 11.98 -1.29
C ALA A 87 -19.12 11.72 -2.79
N PRO A 88 -20.34 11.31 -3.19
CA PRO A 88 -20.69 11.27 -4.60
C PRO A 88 -20.49 12.66 -5.19
N SER A 89 -19.99 12.72 -6.42
CA SER A 89 -19.91 13.99 -7.16
C SER A 89 -21.30 14.63 -7.12
N ASN A 90 -21.45 15.72 -6.38
CA ASN A 90 -22.72 16.42 -6.28
C ASN A 90 -23.16 16.77 -7.70
N PRO A 91 -24.32 16.29 -8.19
CA PRO A 91 -24.78 16.56 -9.55
C PRO A 91 -25.09 18.05 -9.80
N PHE A 92 -25.12 18.87 -8.74
CA PHE A 92 -25.27 20.32 -8.78
C PHE A 92 -23.98 21.08 -8.43
N ALA A 93 -22.88 20.40 -8.09
CA ALA A 93 -21.60 21.07 -7.96
C ALA A 93 -21.08 21.40 -9.36
N ASN A 94 -20.51 22.61 -9.51
CA ASN A 94 -19.84 22.99 -10.74
C ASN A 94 -18.92 21.85 -11.19
N HIS A 95 -19.11 21.39 -12.42
CA HIS A 95 -18.38 20.27 -13.04
C HIS A 95 -16.85 20.49 -13.12
N ASP A 96 -16.35 21.62 -12.63
CA ASP A 96 -14.98 22.12 -12.81
C ASP A 96 -13.97 21.47 -11.87
N HIS A 97 -14.40 20.74 -10.83
CA HIS A 97 -13.48 20.05 -9.93
C HIS A 97 -13.74 18.54 -9.87
N PRO A 98 -12.97 17.73 -10.62
CA PRO A 98 -13.05 16.28 -10.47
C PRO A 98 -12.73 15.89 -9.01
N ASN A 99 -13.48 14.92 -8.46
CA ASN A 99 -13.28 14.37 -7.12
C ASN A 99 -11.98 13.53 -7.00
N THR A 100 -10.98 13.87 -7.80
CA THR A 100 -9.71 13.18 -7.93
C THR A 100 -8.56 14.15 -7.74
N HIS A 101 -7.47 13.66 -7.20
CA HIS A 101 -6.22 14.38 -7.01
C HIS A 101 -5.06 13.45 -7.34
N THR A 102 -3.93 14.01 -7.78
CA THR A 102 -2.70 13.22 -7.93
C THR A 102 -1.76 13.58 -6.80
N LEU A 103 -1.47 12.62 -5.93
CA LEU A 103 -0.41 12.76 -4.93
C LEU A 103 0.92 12.50 -5.62
N VAL A 104 1.78 13.51 -5.66
CA VAL A 104 3.18 13.34 -6.09
C VAL A 104 4.01 13.03 -4.85
N LEU A 105 4.49 11.80 -4.76
CA LEU A 105 5.32 11.33 -3.65
C LEU A 105 6.76 11.29 -4.13
N GLU A 106 7.60 12.16 -3.59
CA GLU A 106 9.02 12.19 -3.88
C GLU A 106 9.80 11.30 -2.91
N ASN A 107 10.99 10.86 -3.33
CA ASN A 107 11.92 10.10 -2.49
C ASN A 107 11.30 8.82 -1.90
N VAL A 108 10.44 8.16 -2.67
CA VAL A 108 9.81 6.87 -2.31
C VAL A 108 10.87 5.78 -2.39
N LEU A 109 10.97 4.95 -1.36
CA LEU A 109 11.87 3.79 -1.34
C LEU A 109 11.25 2.63 -2.11
N HIS A 110 12.00 1.99 -2.99
CA HIS A 110 11.60 0.73 -3.62
C HIS A 110 12.08 -0.43 -2.75
N ILE A 111 11.12 -1.15 -2.17
CA ILE A 111 11.37 -2.24 -1.22
C ILE A 111 10.66 -3.49 -1.73
N PRO A 112 11.34 -4.36 -2.51
CA PRO A 112 10.72 -5.52 -3.14
C PRO A 112 10.06 -6.51 -2.15
N GLU A 113 10.61 -6.61 -0.93
CA GLU A 113 10.10 -7.48 0.15
C GLU A 113 8.83 -6.93 0.83
N ALA A 114 8.47 -5.67 0.56
CA ALA A 114 7.33 -5.06 1.24
C ALA A 114 6.02 -5.79 0.87
N VAL A 115 5.17 -6.09 1.86
CA VAL A 115 3.89 -6.77 1.60
C VAL A 115 2.82 -5.86 0.95
N CYS A 116 3.04 -4.54 0.97
CA CYS A 116 2.18 -3.51 0.36
C CYS A 116 2.97 -2.21 0.11
N ASN A 117 2.33 -1.15 -0.39
CA ASN A 117 2.92 0.18 -0.45
C ASN A 117 2.58 1.00 0.82
N GLY A 118 3.44 1.95 1.18
CA GLY A 118 3.29 2.82 2.35
C GLY A 118 3.22 4.30 1.99
N PHE A 119 2.11 4.94 2.36
CA PHE A 119 1.91 6.39 2.29
C PHE A 119 1.92 7.03 3.67
N ASN A 120 2.83 7.99 3.89
CA ASN A 120 2.93 8.74 5.12
C ASN A 120 2.36 10.18 4.93
N PRO A 121 1.18 10.49 5.48
CA PRO A 121 0.54 11.79 5.29
C PRO A 121 1.34 12.98 5.82
N LEU A 122 2.17 12.76 6.85
CA LEU A 122 2.96 13.83 7.47
C LEU A 122 4.09 14.30 6.57
N LEU A 123 4.69 13.39 5.80
CA LEU A 123 5.73 13.73 4.81
C LEU A 123 5.15 14.47 3.60
N TYR A 124 3.94 14.12 3.20
CA TYR A 124 3.24 14.81 2.12
C TYR A 124 2.80 16.23 2.51
N GLY A 125 2.73 16.55 3.81
CA GLY A 125 2.36 17.88 4.30
C GLY A 125 0.86 18.14 4.34
N SER A 126 0.02 17.09 4.23
CA SER A 126 -1.42 17.21 4.44
C SER A 126 -1.78 17.17 5.93
N SER A 127 -2.90 17.80 6.29
CA SER A 127 -3.56 17.50 7.56
C SER A 127 -4.01 16.03 7.61
N MET A 128 -4.36 15.55 8.80
CA MET A 128 -4.89 14.21 8.98
C MET A 128 -6.05 14.23 9.98
N SER A 129 -7.22 13.83 9.52
CA SER A 129 -8.39 13.56 10.37
C SER A 129 -8.71 12.07 10.32
N CYS A 130 -8.84 11.46 11.50
CA CYS A 130 -9.03 10.03 11.68
C CYS A 130 -10.39 9.77 12.34
N THR A 131 -11.18 8.91 11.70
CA THR A 131 -12.41 8.33 12.26
C THR A 131 -12.39 6.82 12.05
N ALA A 132 -13.28 6.10 12.73
CA ALA A 132 -13.40 4.65 12.55
C ALA A 132 -13.73 4.25 11.10
N GLU A 133 -14.44 5.11 10.37
CA GLU A 133 -14.95 4.82 9.02
C GLU A 133 -13.99 5.25 7.92
N ARG A 134 -13.19 6.29 8.16
CA ARG A 134 -12.32 6.88 7.16
C ARG A 134 -11.26 7.78 7.75
N TRP A 135 -10.16 7.87 7.02
CA TRP A 135 -9.10 8.84 7.26
C TRP A 135 -9.05 9.79 6.07
N THR A 136 -8.82 11.07 6.34
CA THR A 136 -8.80 12.10 5.30
C THR A 136 -7.65 13.05 5.54
N GLY A 137 -7.17 13.66 4.46
CA GLY A 137 -6.23 14.76 4.54
C GLY A 137 -6.59 15.90 3.61
N ALA A 138 -6.25 17.10 4.05
CA ALA A 138 -6.51 18.34 3.34
C ALA A 138 -5.25 19.21 3.30
N ASP A 139 -5.21 20.15 2.36
CA ASP A 139 -4.18 21.18 2.31
C ASP A 139 -4.36 22.23 3.43
N ARG A 140 -3.49 23.25 3.46
CA ARG A 140 -3.54 24.34 4.44
C ARG A 140 -4.84 25.17 4.35
N ALA A 141 -5.47 25.23 3.19
CA ALA A 141 -6.74 25.93 2.98
C ALA A 141 -7.96 25.08 3.38
N GLY A 142 -7.75 23.80 3.74
CA GLY A 142 -8.82 22.86 4.06
C GLY A 142 -9.39 22.14 2.84
N THR A 143 -8.77 22.26 1.66
CA THR A 143 -9.18 21.54 0.46
C THR A 143 -8.86 20.06 0.59
N PRO A 144 -9.83 19.14 0.43
CA PRO A 144 -9.57 17.71 0.49
C PRO A 144 -8.58 17.24 -0.59
N LEU A 145 -7.58 16.45 -0.18
CA LEU A 145 -6.54 15.91 -1.05
C LEU A 145 -6.66 14.40 -1.23
N TRP A 146 -6.98 13.67 -0.16
CA TRP A 146 -7.06 12.21 -0.19
C TRP A 146 -8.05 11.68 0.86
N VAL A 147 -8.59 10.49 0.58
CA VAL A 147 -9.37 9.70 1.54
C VAL A 147 -8.87 8.26 1.57
N ALA A 148 -8.93 7.65 2.75
CA ALA A 148 -8.62 6.26 3.00
C ALA A 148 -9.74 5.58 3.80
N THR A 149 -9.93 4.29 3.55
CA THR A 149 -10.94 3.46 4.20
C THR A 149 -10.30 2.30 4.97
N PRO A 150 -10.96 1.75 6.00
CA PRO A 150 -10.50 0.56 6.71
C PRO A 150 -10.15 -0.58 5.77
N PHE A 151 -8.98 -1.17 5.96
CA PHE A 151 -8.51 -2.30 5.15
C PHE A 151 -7.45 -3.09 5.93
N ALA A 152 -7.65 -4.41 6.06
CA ALA A 152 -6.71 -5.34 6.68
C ALA A 152 -6.13 -4.88 8.04
N GLY A 153 -6.95 -4.25 8.90
CA GLY A 153 -6.52 -3.75 10.22
C GLY A 153 -5.83 -2.38 10.20
N GLY A 154 -5.65 -1.77 9.03
CA GLY A 154 -5.17 -0.40 8.85
C GLY A 154 -6.14 0.45 8.03
N SER A 155 -5.63 1.53 7.44
CA SER A 155 -6.37 2.37 6.49
C SER A 155 -5.67 2.36 5.14
N ARG A 156 -6.41 2.17 4.05
CA ARG A 156 -5.88 2.15 2.68
C ARG A 156 -6.42 3.31 1.87
N LEU A 157 -5.54 4.02 1.14
CA LEU A 157 -5.94 5.07 0.21
C LEU A 157 -6.94 4.55 -0.84
N VAL A 158 -7.93 5.37 -1.14
CA VAL A 158 -8.87 5.13 -2.23
C VAL A 158 -8.27 5.68 -3.52
N LEU A 159 -7.85 4.80 -4.41
CA LEU A 159 -7.30 5.21 -5.71
C LEU A 159 -8.42 5.70 -6.64
N ALA A 160 -8.04 6.47 -7.65
CA ALA A 160 -8.93 7.00 -8.67
C ALA A 160 -8.58 6.49 -10.09
N GLY A 161 -9.53 6.65 -11.01
CA GLY A 161 -9.34 6.30 -12.43
C GLY A 161 -9.04 4.81 -12.64
N ALA A 162 -8.14 4.51 -13.59
CA ALA A 162 -7.73 3.13 -13.90
C ALA A 162 -7.11 2.41 -12.69
N ALA A 163 -6.38 3.12 -11.84
CA ALA A 163 -5.77 2.55 -10.64
C ALA A 163 -6.83 2.05 -9.63
N ALA A 164 -7.99 2.69 -9.56
CA ALA A 164 -9.11 2.23 -8.74
C ALA A 164 -9.65 0.87 -9.21
N GLN A 165 -9.79 0.70 -10.53
CA GLN A 165 -10.24 -0.57 -11.11
C GLN A 165 -9.23 -1.68 -10.82
N LEU A 166 -7.94 -1.40 -10.99
CA LEU A 166 -6.86 -2.35 -10.73
C LEU A 166 -6.78 -2.70 -9.23
N GLN A 167 -6.93 -1.74 -8.33
CA GLN A 167 -6.98 -1.96 -6.88
C GLN A 167 -8.13 -2.90 -6.48
N HIS A 168 -9.29 -2.80 -7.13
CA HIS A 168 -10.42 -3.70 -6.90
C HIS A 168 -10.24 -5.10 -7.54
N GLN A 169 -9.66 -5.17 -8.74
CA GLN A 169 -9.62 -6.40 -9.55
C GLN A 169 -8.39 -7.28 -9.29
N GLN A 170 -7.22 -6.68 -9.07
CA GLN A 170 -5.98 -7.45 -9.02
C GLN A 170 -5.72 -8.11 -7.67
N GLY A 171 -6.60 -7.88 -6.69
CA GLY A 171 -6.60 -8.60 -5.43
C GLY A 171 -5.47 -8.11 -4.54
N VAL A 172 -5.77 -7.02 -3.82
CA VAL A 172 -5.49 -6.82 -2.39
C VAL A 172 -4.20 -7.49 -1.92
N SER A 173 -3.17 -6.68 -1.71
CA SER A 173 -1.85 -6.97 -1.16
C SER A 173 -1.74 -8.22 -0.29
N GLU A 174 -0.51 -8.67 -0.01
CA GLU A 174 -0.28 -9.86 0.83
C GLU A 174 -0.75 -9.70 2.30
N LEU A 175 -1.42 -8.58 2.61
CA LEU A 175 -2.11 -8.33 3.87
C LEU A 175 -3.35 -9.22 4.02
N ILE A 176 -3.20 -10.23 4.87
CA ILE A 176 -4.30 -11.07 5.36
C ILE A 176 -5.10 -10.32 6.43
N ALA A 177 -6.42 -10.19 6.21
CA ALA A 177 -7.33 -9.59 7.18
C ALA A 177 -7.30 -10.31 8.54
N GLY A 178 -7.27 -9.55 9.62
CA GLY A 178 -7.19 -10.08 10.99
C GLY A 178 -5.77 -10.39 11.48
N ARG A 179 -4.75 -10.24 10.64
CA ARG A 179 -3.34 -10.21 11.09
C ARG A 179 -2.91 -8.80 11.45
N TYR A 180 -2.00 -8.71 12.42
CA TYR A 180 -1.34 -7.47 12.80
C TYR A 180 -0.05 -7.32 11.98
N TYR A 181 0.13 -6.15 11.37
CA TYR A 181 1.33 -5.82 10.61
C TYR A 181 1.95 -4.54 11.17
N THR A 182 3.28 -4.54 11.31
CA THR A 182 4.05 -3.32 11.54
C THR A 182 4.45 -2.78 10.17
N LEU A 183 3.74 -1.75 9.68
CA LEU A 183 3.96 -1.18 8.36
C LEU A 183 4.75 0.15 8.39
N SER A 184 4.96 0.72 9.57
CA SER A 184 5.67 1.99 9.73
C SER A 184 7.19 1.76 9.71
N LEU A 185 7.87 2.31 8.71
CA LEU A 185 9.32 2.19 8.53
C LEU A 185 10.03 3.48 8.95
N TYR A 186 11.09 3.34 9.73
CA TYR A 186 11.96 4.42 10.14
C TYR A 186 13.37 4.15 9.62
N ILE A 187 13.91 5.10 8.85
CA ILE A 187 15.31 5.09 8.43
C ILE A 187 16.11 6.09 9.27
N SER A 188 17.31 5.72 9.65
CA SER A 188 18.23 6.58 10.36
C SER A 188 18.68 7.76 9.47
N PRO A 189 19.19 8.87 10.07
CA PRO A 189 19.76 9.97 9.30
C PRO A 189 20.91 9.54 8.37
N ALA A 190 21.72 8.56 8.79
CA ALA A 190 22.84 8.04 8.00
C ALA A 190 22.34 7.26 6.77
N GLU A 191 21.40 6.33 6.96
CA GLU A 191 20.77 5.60 5.85
C GLU A 191 20.05 6.56 4.89
N LYS A 192 19.36 7.57 5.42
CA LYS A 192 18.72 8.60 4.60
C LYS A 192 19.73 9.39 3.76
N ALA A 193 20.88 9.76 4.33
CA ALA A 193 21.91 10.48 3.58
C ALA A 193 22.47 9.63 2.43
N GLU A 194 22.67 8.33 2.64
CA GLU A 194 23.14 7.41 1.60
C GLU A 194 22.08 7.18 0.51
N LEU A 195 20.80 7.13 0.89
CA LEU A 195 19.68 6.95 -0.04
C LEU A 195 19.33 8.21 -0.86
N MET A 196 19.67 9.40 -0.36
CA MET A 196 19.29 10.68 -0.98
C MET A 196 20.47 11.43 -1.60
N GLY A 197 21.67 10.84 -1.55
CA GLY A 197 22.88 11.36 -2.17
C GLY A 197 22.84 11.42 -3.69
#